data_AF-A0ABD3ETG7-F1
#
_entry.id   AF-A0ABD3ETG7-F1
#
_cell.length_a   1.000
_cell.length_b   1.000
_cell.length_c   1.000
_cell.angle_alpha   90.00
_cell.angle_beta   90.00
_cell.angle_gamma   90.00
#
_symmetry.space_group_name_H-M   'P 1'
#
loop_
_entity.id
_entity.type
_entity.pdbx_description
1 polymer ?
#
loop_
_entity_poly.entity_id
_entity_poly.type
_entity_poly.pdbx_seq_one_letter_code
_entity_poly.pdbx_strand_id
1 'polypeptide(L)' 'MVQWFFEHFSGCEVPSEAVAAAANKGHLPILQFLLANDAGRDCERKRTNVELDSDEWVDSVPVMPSNWSGPGNVVR' A
#
# COMPACT_ATOMS: atom_id res chain seq x y z
N MET A 1 10.41 -8.16 -14.97
CA MET A 1 10.86 -7.96 -13.57
C MET A 1 9.67 -7.70 -12.64
N VAL A 2 8.89 -6.63 -12.85
CA VAL A 2 7.71 -6.34 -12.00
C VAL A 2 6.70 -7.49 -12.02
N GLN A 3 6.39 -8.04 -13.20
CA GLN A 3 5.51 -9.22 -13.30
C GLN A 3 6.01 -10.42 -12.49
N TRP A 4 7.30 -10.76 -12.59
CA TRP A 4 7.89 -11.87 -11.82
C TRP A 4 7.70 -11.69 -10.31
N PHE A 5 7.80 -10.45 -9.81
CA PHE A 5 7.60 -10.15 -8.40
C PHE A 5 6.18 -10.49 -7.94
N PHE A 6 5.16 -10.02 -8.65
CA PHE A 6 3.75 -10.29 -8.31
C PHE A 6 3.31 -11.74 -8.58
N GLU A 7 4.04 -12.48 -9.43
CA GLU A 7 3.82 -13.92 -9.62
C GLU A 7 4.34 -14.76 -8.43
N HIS A 8 5.37 -14.29 -7.73
CA HIS A 8 6.03 -15.04 -6.65
C HIS A 8 5.60 -14.59 -5.25
N PHE A 9 5.11 -13.36 -5.10
CA PHE A 9 4.64 -12.81 -3.84
C PHE A 9 3.17 -12.41 -3.94
N SER A 10 2.34 -12.96 -3.06
CA SER A 10 0.91 -12.64 -2.96
C SER A 10 0.62 -11.69 -1.79
N GLY A 11 -0.48 -10.94 -1.90
CA GLY A 11 -0.90 -10.01 -0.85
C GLY A 11 -0.03 -8.75 -0.73
N CYS A 12 0.76 -8.43 -1.75
CA CYS A 12 1.60 -7.24 -1.74
C CYS A 12 0.78 -5.97 -2.00
N GLU A 13 0.94 -4.99 -1.12
CA GLU A 13 0.51 -3.62 -1.41
C GLU A 13 1.52 -2.95 -2.35
N VAL A 14 1.03 -2.15 -3.30
CA VAL A 14 1.90 -1.38 -4.19
C VAL A 14 2.38 -0.13 -3.46
N PRO A 15 3.71 0.07 -3.29
CA PRO A 15 4.24 1.27 -2.65
C PRO A 15 4.04 2.50 -3.54
N SER A 16 3.77 3.64 -2.90
CA SER A 16 3.47 4.90 -3.58
C SER A 16 4.63 5.39 -4.46
N GLU A 17 5.86 5.07 -4.06
CA GLU A 17 7.11 5.38 -4.73
C GLU A 17 7.21 4.67 -6.08
N ALA A 18 6.76 3.41 -6.16
CA ALA A 18 6.74 2.66 -7.42
C ALA A 18 5.75 3.28 -8.41
N VAL A 19 4.59 3.71 -7.92
CA VAL A 19 3.59 4.44 -8.72
C VAL A 19 4.15 5.77 -9.20
N ALA A 20 4.76 6.56 -8.30
CA ALA A 20 5.35 7.85 -8.63
C ALA A 20 6.49 7.72 -9.67
N ALA A 21 7.36 6.71 -9.52
CA ALA A 21 8.42 6.44 -10.49
C ALA A 21 7.87 6.09 -11.87
N ALA A 22 6.86 5.21 -11.95
CA ALA A 22 6.22 4.84 -13.21
C ALA A 22 5.51 6.04 -13.87
N ALA A 23 4.82 6.86 -13.07
CA ALA A 23 4.15 8.06 -13.55
C ALA A 23 5.12 9.12 -14.07
N ASN A 24 6.22 9.38 -13.35
CA ASN A 24 7.27 10.32 -13.78
C ASN A 24 7.86 9.93 -15.15
N LYS A 25 7.97 8.63 -15.42
CA LYS A 25 8.43 8.09 -16.72
C LYS A 25 7.33 7.97 -17.79
N GLY A 26 6.09 8.31 -17.47
CA GLY A 26 4.95 8.19 -18.40
C GLY A 26 4.61 6.74 -18.77
N HIS A 27 4.97 5.77 -17.92
CA HIS A 27 4.77 4.34 -18.19
C HIS A 27 3.36 3.88 -17.84
N LEU A 28 2.38 4.32 -18.63
CA LEU A 28 0.97 3.99 -18.43
C LEU A 28 0.69 2.47 -18.31
N PRO A 29 1.27 1.58 -19.13
CA PRO A 29 1.03 0.14 -18.98
C PRO A 29 1.49 -0.42 -17.63
N ILE A 30 2.57 0.13 -17.07
CA ILE A 30 3.06 -0.27 -15.75
C ILE A 30 2.11 0.23 -14.66
N LEU A 31 1.59 1.46 -14.78
CA LEU A 31 0.59 1.99 -13.85
C LEU A 31 -0.68 1.14 -13.82
N GLN A 32 -1.17 0.73 -15.00
CA GLN A 32 -2.32 -0.18 -15.09
C GLN A 32 -2.03 -1.54 -14.47
N PHE A 33 -0.83 -2.09 -14.70
CA PHE A 33 -0.41 -3.34 -14.10
C PHE A 33 -0.33 -3.24 -12.57
N LEU A 34 0.34 -2.22 -12.04
CA LEU A 34 0.44 -1.99 -10.59
C LEU A 34 -0.95 -1.83 -9.98
N LEU A 35 -1.81 -1.03 -10.60
CA LEU A 35 -3.17 -0.79 -10.14
C LEU A 35 -4.05 -2.06 -10.08
N ALA A 36 -3.81 -3.01 -10.99
CA ALA A 36 -4.54 -4.28 -11.03
C ALA A 36 -4.02 -5.31 -10.02
N ASN A 37 -2.80 -5.15 -9.50
CA ASN A 37 -2.15 -6.10 -8.61
C ASN A 37 -1.96 -5.57 -7.18
N ASP A 38 -2.48 -4.39 -6.86
CA ASP A 38 -2.39 -3.79 -5.53
C ASP A 38 -3.37 -4.45 -4.55
N ALA A 39 -2.85 -5.31 -3.66
CA ALA A 39 -3.66 -5.97 -2.64
C ALA A 39 -4.18 -4.99 -1.57
N GLY A 40 -3.54 -3.82 -1.43
CA GLY A 40 -3.95 -2.77 -0.48
C GLY A 40 -5.10 -1.91 -0.98
N ARG A 41 -5.59 -2.15 -2.20
CA ARG A 41 -6.63 -1.33 -2.82
C ARG A 41 -8.00 -1.49 -2.19
N ASP A 42 -8.38 -2.72 -1.87
CA ASP A 42 -9.73 -3.07 -1.40
C ASP A 42 -9.81 -3.13 0.12
N CYS A 43 -8.76 -2.75 0.85
CA CYS A 43 -8.81 -2.64 2.29
C CYS A 43 -9.55 -1.36 2.71
N GLU A 44 -10.53 -1.51 3.60
CA GLU A 44 -11.16 -0.35 4.23
C GLU A 44 -10.08 0.40 5.02
N ARG A 45 -9.96 1.71 4.78
CA ARG A 45 -8.98 2.55 5.48
C ARG A 45 -9.71 3.59 6.31
N LYS A 46 -9.23 3.82 7.52
CA LYS A 46 -9.69 4.89 8.40
C LYS A 46 -8.61 5.96 8.53
N ARG A 47 -9.04 7.22 8.54
CA ARG A 47 -8.16 8.33 8.91
C ARG A 47 -8.02 8.35 10.43
N THR A 48 -6.79 8.22 10.90
CA THR A 48 -6.47 8.19 12.32
C THR A 48 -5.49 9.32 12.60
N ASN A 49 -5.76 10.07 13.67
CA ASN A 49 -4.78 11.02 14.18
C ASN A 49 -3.70 10.24 14.93
N VAL A 50 -2.47 10.36 14.47
CA VAL A 50 -1.30 9.70 15.04
C VAL A 50 -0.54 10.73 15.84
N GLU A 51 -0.54 10.55 17.16
CA GLU A 51 0.25 11.32 18.10
C GLU A 51 1.50 10.51 18.47
N LEU A 52 2.67 10.98 18.04
CA LEU A 52 3.96 10.37 18.38
C LEU A 52 4.90 11.48 18.86
N ASP A 53 5.33 11.38 20.12
CA ASP A 53 6.12 12.40 20.81
C ASP A 53 5.48 13.81 20.71
N SER A 54 6.10 14.72 19.95
CA SER A 54 5.60 16.08 19.73
C SER A 54 4.91 16.28 18.39
N ASP A 55 4.84 15.25 17.55
CA ASP A 55 4.31 15.33 16.20
C ASP A 55 2.88 14.77 16.16
N GLU A 56 1.99 15.52 15.50
CA GLU A 56 0.59 15.17 15.28
C GLU A 56 0.28 15.24 13.79
N TRP A 57 -0.17 14.12 13.23
CA TRP A 57 -0.47 14.02 11.81
C TRP A 57 -1.61 13.02 11.55
N VAL A 58 -2.32 13.22 10.44
CA VAL A 58 -3.40 12.32 10.04
C VAL A 58 -2.84 11.29 9.06
N ASP A 59 -2.83 10.03 9.50
CA ASP A 59 -2.48 8.91 8.63
C ASP A 59 -3.73 8.11 8.22
N SER A 60 -3.68 7.50 7.04
CA SER A 60 -4.71 6.61 6.53
C SER A 60 -4.29 5.17 6.80
N VAL A 61 -4.81 4.59 7.87
CA VAL A 61 -4.44 3.23 8.32
C VAL A 61 -5.48 2.20 7.88
N PRO A 62 -5.10 0.96 7.54
CA PRO A 62 -6.04 -0.09 7.24
C PRO A 62 -6.89 -0.44 8.48
N VAL A 63 -8.17 -0.71 8.26
CA VAL A 63 -9.07 -1.29 9.25
C VAL A 63 -8.77 -2.78 9.32
N MET A 64 -8.14 -3.21 10.42
CA MET A 64 -7.82 -4.61 10.62
C MET A 64 -9.08 -5.42 10.91
N PRO A 65 -9.25 -6.61 10.31
CA PRO A 65 -10.38 -7.46 10.63
C PRO A 65 -10.29 -7.95 12.08
N SER A 66 -11.43 -8.20 12.72
CA SER A 66 -11.51 -8.56 14.14
C SER A 66 -10.82 -9.89 14.50
N ASN A 67 -10.61 -10.76 13.51
CA ASN A 67 -9.89 -12.04 13.64
C ASN A 67 -8.41 -11.96 13.22
N TRP A 68 -7.86 -10.75 13.02
CA TRP A 68 -6.47 -10.56 12.63
C TRP A 68 -5.51 -10.96 13.75
N SER A 69 -4.50 -11.78 13.42
CA SER A 69 -3.43 -12.20 14.33
C SER A 69 -2.01 -11.89 13.81
N GLY A 70 -1.91 -11.09 12.74
CA GLY A 70 -0.64 -10.67 12.17
C GLY A 70 0.03 -9.54 12.96
N PRO A 71 1.33 -9.28 12.72
CA PRO A 71 2.05 -8.18 13.37
C PRO A 71 1.34 -6.85 13.07
N GLY A 72 1.08 -6.04 14.12
CA GLY A 72 0.25 -4.82 14.09
C GLY A 72 0.88 -3.63 13.38
N ASN A 73 1.87 -3.85 12.53
CA ASN A 73 2.66 -2.81 11.88
C ASN A 73 2.76 -3.16 10.40
N VAL A 74 1.83 -2.61 9.62
CA VAL A 74 1.93 -2.52 8.16
C VAL A 74 2.60 -1.19 7.87
N VAL A 75 3.91 -1.23 7.62
CA VAL A 75 4.68 -0.05 7.27
C VAL A 75 4.43 0.23 5.78
N ARG A 76 3.98 1.43 5.44
CA ARG A 76 4.00 1.90 4.05
C ARG A 76 5.41 2.22 3.61
#